data_AF-A0A955MVW4-F1
#
_entry.id   AF-A0A955MVW4-F1
#
_cell.length_a   1.000
_cell.length_b   1.000
_cell.length_c   1.000
_cell.angle_alpha   90.00
_cell.angle_beta   90.00
_cell.angle_gamma   90.00
#
_symmetry.space_group_name_H-M   'P 1'
#
loop_
_entity.id
_entity.type
_entity.pdbx_description
1 polymer ?
#
loop_
_entity_poly.entity_id
_entity_poly.type
_entity_poly.pdbx_seq_one_letter_code
_entity_poly.pdbx_strand_id
1 'polypeptide(L)'
;MPSIDQETSQPTEGRTYWQSLAELGNSKDYLEFIKGEFPEGVDLPPESEGRRRFLQVMAASIALATTTGCHWPKENIRPFANRPDGMVPGIPRFFATSMDLGGVSRGLLVKSFDGRPINVEGNNLDPISAGAADKYSIASLLDLYDPDRSQEVLENGKPSTWADLAGMLSAKKKEIESSRGAGLRFLTEASSSPSRARLKAMILSKLPEVKWFEYEPVSSDNVRLGTRIAFGADYRPQYDLSKAMAILDLEADLLGADSASSRNARGFVAGRDPESHHFNRLYSIESGYSTTGAQADHRFAVRSSEIHGLLAQLASVLQAEGLSVQGESASILEAASSAAPETDYEFLPAIARDLLANKGHSIIAVGPNQSPRTHALAFALNDLLGNLGQTLTLTEEPDNGRPGYIEGLKELTDEMTAGSVDTLFVLGGNPVYDSPSDFKFSEALAKVKTSIHLSQFADETSLKSTWHIPRAHYLETWSDGRLYDGTISAGQPLIAPLYDGKSDLELLAFLVIGEFPSGYAIVQRTFRDYSSGDFETAWREFLDNGMLADTAYPAAEVALDAASVADSLRDFEVPESQGIELAFAPHPSVYDGRFANNG
;
A
#
# COMPACT_ATOMS: atom_id res chain seq x y z
N MET A 1 4.65 23.23 33.38
CA MET A 1 5.79 22.35 33.08
C MET A 1 6.94 22.76 33.99
N PRO A 2 7.34 21.93 34.96
CA PRO A 2 8.51 22.20 35.79
C PRO A 2 9.79 21.90 35.00
N SER A 3 10.85 22.67 35.27
CA SER A 3 12.17 22.53 34.66
C SER A 3 12.83 21.22 35.08
N ILE A 4 13.43 20.52 34.12
CA ILE A 4 14.29 19.37 34.38
C ILE A 4 15.65 19.92 34.81
N ASP A 5 15.92 19.83 36.12
CA ASP A 5 17.25 19.97 36.67
C ASP A 5 18.12 18.81 36.16
N GLN A 6 19.24 19.15 35.51
CA GLN A 6 20.32 18.21 35.20
C GLN A 6 21.09 17.88 36.48
N GLU A 7 20.51 17.06 37.35
CA GLU A 7 21.28 16.32 38.34
C GLU A 7 21.47 14.87 37.89
N THR A 8 22.74 14.48 37.88
CA THR A 8 23.30 13.19 37.50
C THR A 8 22.51 11.98 38.03
N SER A 9 21.72 11.33 37.17
CA SER A 9 21.23 9.99 37.41
C SER A 9 22.34 8.97 37.15
N GLN A 10 22.74 8.23 38.19
CA GLN A 10 23.59 7.05 38.05
C GLN A 10 22.91 6.03 37.12
N PRO A 11 23.67 5.27 36.29
CA PRO A 11 23.09 4.31 35.38
C PRO A 11 22.46 3.16 36.17
N THR A 12 21.13 3.06 36.09
CA THR A 12 20.37 1.87 36.48
C THR A 12 20.80 0.68 35.61
N GLU A 13 21.00 -0.49 36.22
CA GLU A 13 21.31 -1.77 35.57
C GLU A 13 20.16 -2.23 34.64
N GLY A 14 20.00 -1.57 33.51
CA GLY A 14 19.08 -1.93 32.42
C GLY A 14 19.84 -2.13 31.12
N ARG A 15 19.29 -2.93 30.20
CA ARG A 15 19.84 -3.04 28.84
C ARG A 15 19.74 -1.67 28.17
N THR A 16 20.87 -1.12 27.76
CA THR A 16 20.91 0.11 26.97
C THR A 16 20.33 -0.17 25.58
N TYR A 17 19.26 0.52 25.22
CA TYR A 17 18.69 0.48 23.88
C TYR A 17 19.23 1.67 23.10
N TRP A 18 19.62 1.42 21.86
CA TRP A 18 20.15 2.40 20.92
C TRP A 18 19.14 2.57 19.77
N GLN A 19 18.91 3.81 19.38
CA GLN A 19 18.00 4.22 18.33
C GLN A 19 18.66 4.18 16.94
N SER A 20 19.99 4.11 16.89
CA SER A 20 20.73 3.94 15.64
C SER A 20 22.08 3.25 15.84
N LEU A 21 22.64 2.68 14.76
CA LEU A 21 24.01 2.16 14.76
C LEU A 21 25.05 3.26 15.01
N ALA A 22 24.74 4.51 14.63
CA ALA A 22 25.57 5.68 14.87
C ALA A 22 25.63 6.03 16.38
N GLU A 23 24.51 5.89 17.09
CA GLU A 23 24.42 6.03 18.54
C GLU A 23 25.17 4.91 19.26
N LEU A 24 24.94 3.65 18.87
CA LEU A 24 25.68 2.50 19.41
C LEU A 24 27.20 2.66 19.21
N GLY A 25 27.60 3.19 18.05
CA GLY A 25 28.99 3.37 17.67
C GLY A 25 29.65 4.64 18.21
N ASN A 26 28.92 5.54 18.89
CA ASN A 26 29.39 6.88 19.25
C ASN A 26 30.08 7.59 18.08
N SER A 27 29.46 7.56 16.89
CA SER A 27 30.05 8.18 15.71
C SER A 27 30.22 9.69 15.91
N LYS A 28 31.27 10.28 15.32
CA LYS A 28 31.52 11.73 15.43
C LYS A 28 30.34 12.55 14.92
N ASP A 29 29.73 12.13 13.82
CA ASP A 29 28.62 12.83 13.18
C ASP A 29 27.38 12.87 14.09
N TYR A 30 27.12 11.80 14.85
CA TYR A 30 26.03 11.75 15.83
C TYR A 30 26.27 12.71 17.00
N LEU A 31 27.51 12.76 17.50
CA LEU A 31 27.89 13.67 18.59
C LEU A 31 27.88 15.15 18.16
N GLU A 32 28.15 15.45 16.89
CA GLU A 32 28.02 16.80 16.34
C GLU A 32 26.57 17.20 16.12
N PHE A 33 25.71 16.27 15.67
CA PHE A 33 24.27 16.49 15.54
C PHE A 33 23.62 16.86 16.88
N ILE A 34 23.94 16.14 17.97
CA ILE A 34 23.44 16.44 19.33
C ILE A 34 23.90 17.82 19.83
N LYS A 35 25.10 18.26 19.45
CA LYS A 35 25.62 19.57 19.86
C LYS A 35 25.01 20.75 19.09
N GLY A 36 24.29 20.49 17.99
CA GLY A 36 23.79 21.51 17.06
C GLY A 36 22.49 22.19 17.44
N GLU A 37 21.87 21.88 18.59
CA GLU A 37 20.53 22.40 18.92
C GLU A 37 20.51 23.93 19.17
N PHE A 38 21.65 24.56 19.46
CA PHE A 38 21.82 26.03 19.45
C PHE A 38 23.21 26.47 18.94
N PRO A 39 23.32 27.56 18.15
CA PRO A 39 24.61 28.10 17.73
C PRO A 39 25.46 28.61 18.90
N GLU A 40 26.78 28.44 18.85
CA GLU A 40 27.71 29.03 19.82
C GLU A 40 27.65 30.57 19.79
N GLY A 41 27.41 31.20 20.95
CA GLY A 41 27.52 32.66 21.13
C GLY A 41 26.24 33.41 21.50
N VAL A 42 25.11 32.73 21.70
CA VAL A 42 23.82 33.38 22.03
C VAL A 42 23.74 33.85 23.50
N ASP A 43 24.57 33.31 24.40
CA ASP A 43 24.50 33.57 25.86
C ASP A 43 25.54 34.54 26.43
N LEU A 44 26.27 35.31 25.60
CA LEU A 44 27.29 36.24 26.12
C LEU A 44 26.77 37.68 26.23
N PRO A 45 26.74 38.28 27.44
CA PRO A 45 26.46 39.70 27.58
C PRO A 45 27.68 40.54 27.12
N PRO A 46 27.47 41.66 26.42
CA PRO A 46 28.58 42.43 25.83
C PRO A 46 29.37 43.22 26.89
N GLU A 47 30.70 43.07 26.85
CA GLU A 47 31.65 43.80 27.69
C GLU A 47 31.89 45.27 27.25
N SER A 48 32.55 46.00 28.15
CA SER A 48 32.20 47.34 28.64
C SER A 48 32.56 48.58 27.81
N GLU A 49 32.94 48.48 26.53
CA GLU A 49 33.11 49.64 25.63
C GLU A 49 31.88 49.90 24.71
N GLY A 50 30.83 49.08 24.87
CA GLY A 50 29.68 49.02 23.97
C GLY A 50 28.72 50.21 24.04
N ARG A 51 28.50 50.90 25.17
CA ARG A 51 27.29 51.74 25.33
C ARG A 51 27.11 52.88 24.32
N ARG A 52 28.16 53.63 23.97
CA ARG A 52 28.03 54.78 23.04
C ARG A 52 27.96 54.34 21.58
N ARG A 53 28.73 53.31 21.21
CA ARG A 53 28.70 52.69 19.89
C ARG A 53 27.40 51.90 19.67
N PHE A 54 26.93 51.20 20.70
CA PHE A 54 25.64 50.53 20.77
C PHE A 54 24.49 51.51 20.67
N LEU A 55 24.51 52.65 21.38
CA LEU A 55 23.48 53.68 21.23
C LEU A 55 23.50 54.34 19.85
N GLN A 56 24.66 54.52 19.22
CA GLN A 56 24.76 55.02 17.85
C GLN A 56 24.26 54.00 16.82
N VAL A 57 24.61 52.73 16.98
CA VAL A 57 24.12 51.64 16.12
C VAL A 57 22.63 51.43 16.35
N MET A 58 22.13 51.41 17.58
CA MET A 58 20.70 51.37 17.90
C MET A 58 19.95 52.58 17.33
N ALA A 59 20.48 53.80 17.45
CA ALA A 59 19.84 54.99 16.88
C ALA A 59 19.83 54.95 15.35
N ALA A 60 20.91 54.47 14.72
CA ALA A 60 20.97 54.26 13.27
C ALA A 60 20.03 53.13 12.81
N SER A 61 19.94 52.04 13.58
CA SER A 61 19.02 50.92 13.34
C SER A 61 17.56 51.32 13.56
N ILE A 62 17.25 52.18 14.53
CA ILE A 62 15.89 52.75 14.73
C ILE A 62 15.56 53.72 13.60
N ALA A 63 16.51 54.53 13.11
CA ALA A 63 16.30 55.41 11.95
C ALA A 63 16.09 54.62 10.64
N LEU A 64 16.78 53.50 10.43
CA LEU A 64 16.57 52.58 9.31
C LEU A 64 15.27 51.76 9.47
N ALA A 65 14.94 51.35 10.69
CA ALA A 65 13.69 50.64 11.00
C ALA A 65 12.45 51.56 10.94
N THR A 66 12.58 52.88 11.10
CA THR A 66 11.46 53.83 10.96
C THR A 66 11.22 54.29 9.52
N THR A 67 12.20 54.11 8.63
CA THR A 67 12.04 54.38 7.18
C THR A 67 11.56 53.15 6.39
N THR A 68 11.65 51.95 6.99
CA THR A 68 11.14 50.68 6.43
C THR A 68 9.99 50.06 7.24
N GLY A 69 9.81 50.44 8.51
CA GLY A 69 8.73 49.97 9.37
C GLY A 69 7.43 50.68 9.05
N CYS A 70 6.38 49.89 8.79
CA CYS A 70 5.04 50.30 8.34
C CYS A 70 4.87 50.54 6.82
N HIS A 71 5.56 49.80 5.96
CA HIS A 71 4.93 49.40 4.69
C HIS A 71 4.43 47.98 4.83
N TRP A 72 3.12 47.82 5.07
CA TRP A 72 2.48 46.54 4.81
C TRP A 72 2.67 46.26 3.31
N PRO A 73 3.24 45.11 2.91
CA PRO A 73 3.28 44.76 1.50
C PRO A 73 1.85 44.84 0.96
N LYS A 74 1.68 45.47 -0.21
CA LYS A 74 0.36 45.57 -0.82
C LYS A 74 -0.07 44.18 -1.25
N GLU A 75 -0.85 43.51 -0.42
CA GLU A 75 -1.46 42.23 -0.76
C GLU A 75 -2.60 42.45 -1.75
N ASN A 76 -2.55 41.67 -2.82
CA ASN A 76 -3.53 41.73 -3.89
C ASN A 76 -4.57 40.63 -3.67
N ILE A 77 -5.76 41.00 -3.20
CA ILE A 77 -6.90 40.08 -3.17
C ILE A 77 -7.46 39.96 -4.59
N ARG A 78 -7.47 38.75 -5.13
CA ARG A 78 -7.99 38.44 -6.48
C ARG A 78 -9.25 37.59 -6.35
N PRO A 79 -10.46 38.14 -6.59
CA PRO A 79 -11.67 37.33 -6.62
C PRO A 79 -11.70 36.46 -7.88
N PHE A 80 -12.51 35.40 -7.85
CA PHE A 80 -12.80 34.59 -9.03
C PHE A 80 -13.35 35.47 -10.17
N ALA A 81 -12.79 35.32 -11.38
CA ALA A 81 -13.31 35.98 -12.57
C ALA A 81 -14.72 35.48 -12.93
N ASN A 82 -14.94 34.17 -12.75
CA ASN A 82 -16.23 33.53 -12.78
C ASN A 82 -16.34 32.63 -11.56
N ARG A 83 -17.27 32.95 -10.64
CA ARG A 83 -17.44 32.20 -9.40
C ARG A 83 -18.38 31.02 -9.65
N PRO A 84 -17.97 29.77 -9.40
CA PRO A 84 -18.85 28.62 -9.52
C PRO A 84 -20.11 28.77 -8.65
N ASP A 85 -21.24 28.28 -9.16
CA ASP A 85 -22.51 28.36 -8.44
C ASP A 85 -22.43 27.64 -7.08
N GLY A 86 -23.03 28.29 -6.07
CA GLY A 86 -23.01 27.83 -4.68
C GLY A 86 -21.66 27.97 -3.96
N MET A 87 -20.59 28.42 -4.62
CA MET A 87 -19.27 28.57 -3.99
C MET A 87 -19.18 29.87 -3.19
N VAL A 88 -18.91 29.74 -1.88
CA VAL A 88 -18.68 30.87 -0.98
C VAL A 88 -17.20 30.90 -0.63
N PRO A 89 -16.43 31.91 -1.09
CA PRO A 89 -15.02 32.01 -0.78
C PRO A 89 -14.77 32.00 0.73
N GLY A 90 -13.77 31.25 1.16
CA GLY A 90 -13.42 31.12 2.58
C GLY A 90 -14.21 30.07 3.37
N ILE A 91 -15.24 29.44 2.78
CA ILE A 91 -15.91 28.29 3.38
C ILE A 91 -15.37 27.01 2.72
N PRO A 92 -14.65 26.14 3.46
CA PRO A 92 -14.15 24.90 2.90
C PRO A 92 -15.30 23.96 2.54
N ARG A 93 -15.07 23.14 1.52
CA ARG A 93 -15.97 22.05 1.09
C ARG A 93 -15.28 20.72 1.28
N PHE A 94 -16.05 19.66 1.35
CA PHE A 94 -15.55 18.29 1.42
C PHE A 94 -15.98 17.56 0.16
N PHE A 95 -15.08 16.77 -0.41
CA PHE A 95 -15.34 15.93 -1.57
C PHE A 95 -14.98 14.50 -1.24
N ALA A 96 -15.90 13.57 -1.50
CA ALA A 96 -15.63 12.15 -1.39
C ALA A 96 -14.77 11.71 -2.58
N THR A 97 -13.66 11.03 -2.34
CA THR A 97 -12.77 10.54 -3.39
C THR A 97 -12.13 9.24 -2.94
N SER A 98 -11.23 8.67 -3.74
CA SER A 98 -10.49 7.49 -3.35
C SER A 98 -9.09 7.45 -3.93
N MET A 99 -8.23 6.73 -3.23
CA MET A 99 -6.84 6.48 -3.62
C MET A 99 -6.63 4.96 -3.73
N ASP A 100 -6.11 4.50 -4.87
CA ASP A 100 -5.70 3.10 -5.07
C ASP A 100 -4.24 2.93 -4.66
N LEU A 101 -3.94 1.94 -3.83
CA LEU A 101 -2.59 1.58 -3.43
C LEU A 101 -2.52 0.06 -3.18
N GLY A 102 -1.62 -0.62 -3.90
CA GLY A 102 -1.47 -2.07 -3.85
C GLY A 102 -2.66 -2.85 -4.44
N GLY A 103 -3.42 -2.24 -5.36
CA GLY A 103 -4.62 -2.85 -5.92
C GLY A 103 -5.81 -2.89 -4.96
N VAL A 104 -5.84 -2.00 -3.97
CA VAL A 104 -6.95 -1.80 -3.03
C VAL A 104 -7.24 -0.31 -2.92
N SER A 105 -8.48 0.07 -3.20
CA SER A 105 -8.93 1.45 -3.06
C SER A 105 -9.23 1.80 -1.60
N ARG A 106 -8.99 3.06 -1.23
CA ARG A 106 -9.27 3.65 0.08
C ARG A 106 -10.27 4.78 -0.08
N GLY A 107 -11.40 4.73 0.63
CA GLY A 107 -12.41 5.78 0.61
C GLY A 107 -11.96 6.98 1.45
N LEU A 108 -11.88 8.14 0.82
CA LEU A 108 -11.36 9.37 1.44
C LEU A 108 -12.39 10.50 1.36
N LEU A 109 -12.29 11.42 2.31
CA LEU A 109 -13.00 12.69 2.33
C LEU A 109 -11.98 13.81 2.39
N VAL A 110 -11.90 14.61 1.33
CA VAL A 110 -10.83 15.61 1.18
C VAL A 110 -11.40 17.01 1.30
N LYS A 111 -10.84 17.78 2.22
CA LYS A 111 -11.20 19.18 2.45
C LYS A 111 -10.55 20.04 1.39
N SER A 112 -11.38 20.79 0.67
CA SER A 112 -11.00 21.72 -0.37
C SER A 112 -11.28 23.15 0.06
N PHE A 113 -10.25 24.00 0.05
CA PHE A 113 -10.37 25.44 0.30
C PHE A 113 -10.18 26.19 -1.02
N ASP A 114 -11.22 26.89 -1.45
CA ASP A 114 -11.26 27.61 -2.72
C ASP A 114 -10.81 26.78 -3.96
N GLY A 115 -11.10 25.46 -3.96
CA GLY A 115 -10.72 24.53 -5.03
C GLY A 115 -9.35 23.88 -4.86
N ARG A 116 -8.69 24.06 -3.71
CA ARG A 116 -7.40 23.46 -3.38
C ARG A 116 -7.56 22.44 -2.26
N PRO A 117 -7.20 21.17 -2.48
CA PRO A 117 -7.06 20.19 -1.40
C PRO A 117 -6.15 20.70 -0.28
N ILE A 118 -6.56 20.59 0.97
CA ILE A 118 -5.76 21.04 2.13
C ILE A 118 -5.73 20.04 3.29
N ASN A 119 -6.61 19.04 3.30
CA ASN A 119 -6.60 17.98 4.29
C ASN A 119 -7.26 16.72 3.74
N VAL A 120 -6.69 15.56 4.05
CA VAL A 120 -7.23 14.25 3.68
C VAL A 120 -7.70 13.54 4.95
N GLU A 121 -8.97 13.13 4.96
CA GLU A 121 -9.60 12.36 6.03
C GLU A 121 -10.21 11.07 5.43
N GLY A 122 -10.59 10.11 6.27
CA GLY A 122 -11.30 8.93 5.80
C GLY A 122 -12.75 9.24 5.48
N ASN A 123 -13.32 8.55 4.50
CA ASN A 123 -14.76 8.61 4.29
C ASN A 123 -15.49 7.80 5.38
N ASN A 124 -16.42 8.41 6.10
CA ASN A 124 -17.18 7.75 7.17
C ASN A 124 -18.09 6.62 6.67
N LEU A 125 -18.45 6.63 5.38
CA LEU A 125 -19.22 5.57 4.75
C LEU A 125 -18.35 4.37 4.33
N ASP A 126 -17.01 4.51 4.30
CA ASP A 126 -16.11 3.41 3.93
C ASP A 126 -16.17 2.32 5.01
N PRO A 127 -16.59 1.08 4.69
CA PRO A 127 -16.74 0.00 5.67
C PRO A 127 -15.41 -0.47 6.28
N ILE A 128 -14.29 -0.26 5.58
CA ILE A 128 -12.95 -0.65 6.02
C ILE A 128 -12.38 0.40 6.94
N SER A 129 -12.40 1.67 6.53
CA SER A 129 -11.75 2.74 7.27
C SER A 129 -12.66 3.45 8.28
N ALA A 130 -13.98 3.45 8.05
CA ALA A 130 -15.02 4.07 8.88
C ALA A 130 -14.68 5.50 9.31
N GLY A 131 -14.13 6.30 8.39
CA GLY A 131 -13.74 7.69 8.64
C GLY A 131 -12.27 7.90 9.02
N ALA A 132 -11.50 6.83 9.23
CA ALA A 132 -10.05 6.93 9.39
C ALA A 132 -9.33 7.01 8.03
N ALA A 133 -8.20 7.70 7.95
CA ALA A 133 -7.30 7.62 6.81
C ALA A 133 -5.97 7.03 7.26
N ASP A 134 -5.35 6.21 6.41
CA ASP A 134 -4.00 5.75 6.70
C ASP A 134 -2.96 6.85 6.47
N LYS A 135 -1.76 6.62 7.02
CA LYS A 135 -0.62 7.53 6.93
C LYS A 135 -0.24 7.88 5.49
N TYR A 136 -0.34 6.93 4.56
CA TYR A 136 0.00 7.17 3.15
C TYR A 136 -1.01 8.10 2.48
N SER A 137 -2.30 7.90 2.76
CA SER A 137 -3.40 8.73 2.26
C SER A 137 -3.28 10.16 2.79
N ILE A 138 -3.00 10.33 4.08
CA ILE A 138 -2.79 11.66 4.68
C ILE A 138 -1.58 12.35 4.06
N ALA A 139 -0.45 11.65 4.00
CA ALA A 139 0.81 12.18 3.49
C ALA A 139 0.74 12.52 1.98
N SER A 140 -0.06 11.80 1.20
CA SER A 140 -0.19 12.01 -0.26
C SER A 140 -0.60 13.43 -0.67
N LEU A 141 -1.16 14.21 0.26
CA LEU A 141 -1.41 15.63 0.02
C LEU A 141 -0.13 16.41 -0.29
N LEU A 142 0.99 16.04 0.32
CA LEU A 142 2.29 16.64 0.06
C LEU A 142 2.82 16.23 -1.31
N ASP A 143 2.60 14.98 -1.72
CA ASP A 143 2.94 14.54 -3.09
C ASP A 143 2.24 15.41 -4.12
N LEU A 144 0.94 15.73 -3.95
CA LEU A 144 0.21 16.62 -4.87
C LEU A 144 0.93 17.96 -5.10
N TYR A 145 1.51 18.54 -4.05
CA TYR A 145 2.15 19.86 -4.06
C TYR A 145 3.68 19.81 -4.14
N ASP A 146 4.24 18.62 -4.37
CA ASP A 146 5.67 18.42 -4.44
C ASP A 146 6.25 19.14 -5.69
N PRO A 147 7.23 20.05 -5.52
CA PRO A 147 7.84 20.77 -6.64
C PRO A 147 8.63 19.88 -7.60
N ASP A 148 9.08 18.70 -7.16
CA ASP A 148 9.86 17.74 -7.94
C ASP A 148 8.98 16.81 -8.78
N ARG A 149 7.64 16.95 -8.68
CA ARG A 149 6.72 16.29 -9.61
C ARG A 149 7.07 16.63 -11.05
N SER A 150 6.92 15.63 -11.90
CA SER A 150 7.17 15.74 -13.34
C SER A 150 6.24 16.78 -13.97
N GLN A 151 6.82 17.79 -14.60
CA GLN A 151 6.06 18.93 -15.14
C GLN A 151 5.90 18.90 -16.66
N GLU A 152 6.70 18.08 -17.34
CA GLU A 152 6.75 18.04 -18.81
C GLU A 152 7.03 16.61 -19.30
N VAL A 153 6.64 16.36 -20.56
CA VAL A 153 6.96 15.12 -21.26
C VAL A 153 8.43 15.12 -21.64
N LEU A 154 9.12 14.00 -21.44
CA LEU A 154 10.51 13.83 -21.85
C LEU A 154 10.65 12.72 -22.88
N GLU A 155 11.43 12.98 -23.93
CA GLU A 155 11.89 11.97 -24.90
C GLU A 155 13.41 11.85 -24.80
N ASN A 156 13.90 10.66 -24.46
CA ASN A 156 15.32 10.39 -24.22
C ASN A 156 15.97 11.40 -23.26
N GLY A 157 15.25 11.76 -22.19
CA GLY A 157 15.68 12.72 -21.17
C GLY A 157 15.67 14.20 -21.62
N LYS A 158 15.05 14.52 -22.76
CA LYS A 158 14.94 15.91 -23.26
C LYS A 158 13.47 16.35 -23.29
N PRO A 159 13.17 17.64 -23.06
CA PRO A 159 11.80 18.16 -23.13
C PRO A 159 11.14 17.86 -24.47
N SER A 160 9.88 17.41 -24.41
CA SER A 160 9.02 17.05 -25.53
C SER A 160 7.56 17.40 -25.16
N THR A 161 6.59 17.01 -25.99
CA THR A 161 5.17 17.35 -25.78
C THR A 161 4.24 16.15 -25.87
N TRP A 162 3.04 16.29 -25.30
CA TRP A 162 1.94 15.34 -25.50
C TRP A 162 1.58 15.15 -26.99
N ALA A 163 1.73 16.20 -27.80
CA ALA A 163 1.46 16.13 -29.24
C ALA A 163 2.49 15.26 -29.97
N ASP A 164 3.76 15.37 -29.60
CA ASP A 164 4.84 14.54 -30.17
C ASP A 164 4.66 13.08 -29.79
N LEU A 165 4.34 12.80 -28.52
CA LEU A 165 3.97 11.45 -28.07
C LEU A 165 2.78 10.90 -28.84
N ALA A 166 1.69 11.68 -28.95
CA ALA A 166 0.48 11.26 -29.68
C ALA A 166 0.77 10.99 -31.17
N GLY A 167 1.64 11.79 -31.79
CA GLY A 167 2.13 11.58 -33.15
C GLY A 167 2.91 10.27 -33.29
N MET A 168 3.83 9.99 -32.36
CA MET A 168 4.60 8.75 -32.30
C MET A 168 3.69 7.52 -32.12
N LEU A 169 2.76 7.57 -31.16
CA LEU A 169 1.80 6.48 -30.92
C LEU A 169 0.89 6.26 -32.13
N SER A 170 0.44 7.34 -32.79
CA SER A 170 -0.37 7.25 -34.01
C SER A 170 0.41 6.62 -35.17
N ALA A 171 1.71 6.90 -35.30
CA ALA A 171 2.56 6.28 -36.30
C ALA A 171 2.77 4.77 -36.02
N LYS A 172 2.97 4.38 -34.76
CA LYS A 172 3.09 2.98 -34.33
C LYS A 172 1.79 2.20 -34.42
N LYS A 173 0.63 2.86 -34.33
CA LYS A 173 -0.68 2.21 -34.32
C LYS A 173 -0.88 1.21 -35.46
N LYS A 174 -0.47 1.57 -36.68
CA LYS A 174 -0.61 0.69 -37.85
C LYS A 174 0.23 -0.58 -37.73
N GLU A 175 1.45 -0.46 -37.19
CA GLU A 175 2.34 -1.60 -36.94
C GLU A 175 1.73 -2.52 -35.88
N ILE A 176 1.32 -1.97 -34.74
CA ILE A 176 0.67 -2.70 -33.63
C ILE A 176 -0.59 -3.42 -34.10
N GLU A 177 -1.46 -2.74 -34.85
CA GLU A 177 -2.69 -3.35 -35.37
C GLU A 177 -2.37 -4.45 -36.40
N SER A 178 -1.36 -4.27 -37.26
CA SER A 178 -0.94 -5.27 -38.25
C SER A 178 -0.30 -6.52 -37.62
N SER A 179 0.44 -6.35 -36.52
CA SER A 179 1.04 -7.44 -35.74
C SER A 179 0.07 -8.04 -34.71
N ARG A 180 -1.16 -7.53 -34.64
CA ARG A 180 -2.17 -7.88 -33.63
C ARG A 180 -1.69 -7.68 -32.18
N GLY A 181 -0.73 -6.78 -31.99
CA GLY A 181 -0.10 -6.50 -30.70
C GLY A 181 1.18 -7.28 -30.40
N ALA A 182 1.70 -8.06 -31.35
CA ALA A 182 2.95 -8.79 -31.12
C ALA A 182 4.09 -7.81 -30.80
N GLY A 183 4.81 -8.07 -29.71
CA GLY A 183 5.88 -7.22 -29.19
C GLY A 183 5.41 -6.03 -28.36
N LEU A 184 4.10 -5.81 -28.18
CA LEU A 184 3.54 -4.81 -27.26
C LEU A 184 3.30 -5.42 -25.88
N ARG A 185 3.86 -4.81 -24.85
CA ARG A 185 3.74 -5.23 -23.45
C ARG A 185 3.30 -4.07 -22.56
N PHE A 186 2.53 -4.40 -21.53
CA PHE A 186 2.21 -3.50 -20.42
C PHE A 186 2.81 -4.07 -19.14
N LEU A 187 3.44 -3.20 -18.37
CA LEU A 187 3.81 -3.42 -16.98
C LEU A 187 3.13 -2.34 -16.16
N THR A 188 2.30 -2.73 -15.19
CA THR A 188 1.48 -1.76 -14.45
C THR A 188 1.46 -2.08 -12.97
N GLU A 189 1.28 -1.07 -12.12
CA GLU A 189 0.93 -1.32 -10.71
C GLU A 189 -0.34 -2.15 -10.59
N ALA A 190 -0.54 -2.86 -9.49
CA ALA A 190 -1.82 -3.51 -9.20
C ALA A 190 -2.94 -2.46 -9.13
N SER A 191 -4.13 -2.78 -9.64
CA SER A 191 -5.29 -1.87 -9.56
C SER A 191 -6.60 -2.58 -9.30
N SER A 192 -7.44 -1.93 -8.49
CA SER A 192 -8.81 -2.37 -8.21
C SER A 192 -9.87 -1.73 -9.12
N SER A 193 -9.46 -0.88 -10.07
CA SER A 193 -10.35 -0.04 -10.89
C SER A 193 -11.20 -0.85 -11.88
N PRO A 194 -12.55 -0.80 -11.78
CA PRO A 194 -13.43 -1.37 -12.80
C PRO A 194 -13.25 -0.72 -14.18
N SER A 195 -12.98 0.60 -14.24
CA SER A 195 -12.73 1.30 -15.50
C SER A 195 -11.48 0.78 -16.20
N ARG A 196 -10.41 0.53 -15.43
CA ARG A 196 -9.17 -0.03 -15.93
C ARG A 196 -9.34 -1.47 -16.37
N ALA A 197 -10.03 -2.30 -15.59
CA ALA A 197 -10.33 -3.69 -15.95
C ALA A 197 -11.07 -3.77 -17.31
N ARG A 198 -12.06 -2.89 -17.52
CA ARG A 198 -12.76 -2.79 -18.80
C ARG A 198 -11.84 -2.35 -19.94
N LEU A 199 -11.00 -1.33 -19.74
CA LEU A 199 -10.04 -0.87 -20.76
C LEU A 199 -9.02 -1.97 -21.11
N LYS A 200 -8.48 -2.67 -20.11
CA LYS A 200 -7.61 -3.86 -20.26
C LYS A 200 -8.30 -4.92 -21.12
N ALA A 201 -9.55 -5.28 -20.79
CA ALA A 201 -10.32 -6.26 -21.57
C ALA A 201 -10.53 -5.83 -23.04
N MET A 202 -10.83 -4.55 -23.29
CA MET A 202 -10.97 -4.03 -24.66
C MET A 202 -9.66 -4.07 -25.44
N ILE A 203 -8.53 -3.74 -24.81
CA ILE A 203 -7.20 -3.80 -25.43
C ILE A 203 -6.87 -5.25 -25.81
N LEU A 204 -6.98 -6.19 -24.86
CA LEU A 204 -6.67 -7.60 -25.09
C LEU A 204 -7.59 -8.25 -26.13
N SER A 205 -8.86 -7.82 -26.20
CA SER A 205 -9.79 -8.27 -27.24
C SER A 205 -9.40 -7.76 -28.63
N LYS A 206 -8.97 -6.50 -28.75
CA LYS A 206 -8.57 -5.89 -30.03
C LYS A 206 -7.19 -6.35 -30.49
N LEU A 207 -6.27 -6.59 -29.56
CA LEU A 207 -4.86 -6.92 -29.79
C LEU A 207 -4.47 -8.18 -28.99
N PRO A 208 -4.84 -9.38 -29.49
CA PRO A 208 -4.71 -10.62 -28.72
C PRO A 208 -3.26 -11.09 -28.48
N GLU A 209 -2.28 -10.53 -29.18
CA GLU A 209 -0.85 -10.85 -28.97
C GLU A 209 -0.18 -9.92 -27.93
N VAL A 210 -0.95 -8.96 -27.38
CA VAL A 210 -0.52 -8.15 -26.22
C VAL A 210 -0.45 -9.03 -24.99
N LYS A 211 0.62 -8.86 -24.20
CA LYS A 211 0.69 -9.39 -22.84
C LYS A 211 0.62 -8.25 -21.83
N TRP A 212 -0.13 -8.50 -20.77
CA TRP A 212 -0.36 -7.56 -19.68
C TRP A 212 0.23 -8.13 -18.40
N PHE A 213 1.21 -7.43 -17.85
CA PHE A 213 1.87 -7.79 -16.61
C PHE A 213 1.55 -6.76 -15.53
N GLU A 214 1.31 -7.25 -14.33
CA GLU A 214 1.18 -6.42 -13.13
C GLU A 214 2.34 -6.74 -12.19
N TYR A 215 2.88 -5.70 -11.57
CA TYR A 215 3.93 -5.83 -10.58
C TYR A 215 3.69 -4.89 -9.41
N GLU A 216 3.79 -5.44 -8.21
CA GLU A 216 3.71 -4.72 -6.95
C GLU A 216 4.76 -5.36 -6.02
N PRO A 217 5.75 -4.59 -5.54
CA PRO A 217 6.81 -5.13 -4.67
C PRO A 217 6.26 -5.61 -3.32
N VAL A 218 5.19 -4.97 -2.82
CA VAL A 218 4.50 -5.34 -1.58
C VAL A 218 3.15 -5.93 -1.94
N SER A 219 3.11 -7.25 -2.12
CA SER A 219 1.93 -7.95 -2.64
C SER A 219 1.38 -9.02 -1.71
N SER A 220 0.10 -9.37 -1.92
CA SER A 220 -0.58 -10.48 -1.22
C SER A 220 -0.63 -11.76 -2.06
N ASP A 221 0.29 -11.94 -3.02
CA ASP A 221 0.27 -13.11 -3.91
C ASP A 221 0.40 -14.44 -3.15
N ASN A 222 1.21 -14.48 -2.10
CA ASN A 222 1.34 -15.71 -1.31
C ASN A 222 0.05 -16.07 -0.58
N VAL A 223 -0.71 -15.07 -0.10
CA VAL A 223 -2.03 -15.26 0.52
C VAL A 223 -2.97 -15.90 -0.49
N ARG A 224 -3.07 -15.31 -1.70
CA ARG A 224 -3.93 -15.75 -2.80
C ARG A 224 -3.57 -17.15 -3.29
N LEU A 225 -2.29 -17.42 -3.50
CA LEU A 225 -1.83 -18.76 -3.88
C LEU A 225 -2.09 -19.78 -2.77
N GLY A 226 -2.03 -19.36 -1.50
CA GLY A 226 -2.40 -20.20 -0.36
C GLY A 226 -3.88 -20.55 -0.32
N THR A 227 -4.79 -19.62 -0.65
CA THR A 227 -6.22 -19.96 -0.79
C THR A 227 -6.46 -20.92 -1.95
N ARG A 228 -5.69 -20.79 -3.04
CA ARG A 228 -5.78 -21.72 -4.17
C ARG A 228 -5.40 -23.14 -3.78
N ILE A 229 -4.35 -23.30 -2.98
CA ILE A 229 -3.98 -24.61 -2.42
C ILE A 229 -5.09 -25.13 -1.49
N ALA A 230 -5.59 -24.28 -0.59
CA ALA A 230 -6.56 -24.69 0.42
C ALA A 230 -7.98 -24.95 -0.09
N PHE A 231 -8.42 -24.25 -1.15
CA PHE A 231 -9.83 -24.21 -1.57
C PHE A 231 -10.02 -24.32 -3.09
N GLY A 232 -8.94 -24.48 -3.86
CA GLY A 232 -8.98 -24.65 -5.32
C GLY A 232 -9.13 -23.37 -6.14
N ALA A 233 -9.27 -22.19 -5.51
CA ALA A 233 -9.41 -20.91 -6.19
C ALA A 233 -8.81 -19.73 -5.40
N ASP A 234 -8.65 -18.59 -6.08
CA ASP A 234 -8.16 -17.36 -5.46
C ASP A 234 -9.27 -16.69 -4.65
N TYR A 235 -9.00 -16.44 -3.37
CA TYR A 235 -9.91 -15.77 -2.45
C TYR A 235 -9.17 -14.71 -1.63
N ARG A 236 -9.93 -13.75 -1.12
CA ARG A 236 -9.46 -12.72 -0.20
C ARG A 236 -9.96 -12.99 1.21
N PRO A 237 -9.08 -13.10 2.23
CA PRO A 237 -9.50 -13.26 3.61
C PRO A 237 -10.08 -11.96 4.18
N GLN A 238 -11.20 -12.07 4.88
CA GLN A 238 -11.84 -11.00 5.63
C GLN A 238 -11.84 -11.40 7.11
N TYR A 239 -10.89 -10.86 7.87
CA TYR A 239 -10.80 -11.08 9.31
C TYR A 239 -11.77 -10.17 10.06
N ASP A 240 -12.53 -10.74 11.00
CA ASP A 240 -13.41 -10.04 11.92
C ASP A 240 -12.89 -10.18 13.34
N LEU A 241 -11.98 -9.28 13.73
CA LEU A 241 -11.35 -9.31 15.05
C LEU A 241 -12.33 -8.97 16.19
N SER A 242 -13.51 -8.43 15.89
CA SER A 242 -14.53 -8.13 16.90
C SER A 242 -15.18 -9.39 17.49
N LYS A 243 -15.12 -10.51 16.75
CA LYS A 243 -15.65 -11.81 17.17
C LYS A 243 -14.56 -12.74 17.72
N ALA A 244 -13.30 -12.34 17.66
CA ALA A 244 -12.17 -13.17 18.05
C ALA A 244 -11.77 -12.93 19.51
N MET A 245 -11.74 -14.00 20.29
CA MET A 245 -11.26 -14.05 21.68
C MET A 245 -9.79 -14.50 21.78
N ALA A 246 -9.32 -15.31 20.82
CA ALA A 246 -7.92 -15.71 20.72
C ALA A 246 -7.39 -15.46 19.30
N ILE A 247 -6.39 -14.60 19.17
CA ILE A 247 -5.82 -14.18 17.89
C ILE A 247 -4.36 -14.60 17.87
N LEU A 248 -3.99 -15.42 16.88
CA LEU A 248 -2.62 -15.77 16.56
C LEU A 248 -2.21 -15.06 15.26
N ASP A 249 -1.35 -14.05 15.39
CA ASP A 249 -0.76 -13.30 14.28
C ASP A 249 0.67 -13.83 14.04
N LEU A 250 0.90 -14.41 12.85
CA LEU A 250 2.17 -14.95 12.40
C LEU A 250 2.74 -14.06 11.29
N GLU A 251 3.55 -13.07 11.67
CA GLU A 251 4.08 -12.02 10.77
C GLU A 251 3.01 -11.27 9.95
N ALA A 252 1.74 -11.30 10.34
CA ALA A 252 0.66 -10.74 9.55
C ALA A 252 0.53 -9.23 9.70
N ASP A 253 0.93 -8.69 10.86
CA ASP A 253 0.80 -7.27 11.19
C ASP A 253 -0.62 -6.74 10.89
N LEU A 254 -1.63 -7.50 11.34
CA LEU A 254 -3.06 -7.22 11.11
C LEU A 254 -3.50 -5.79 11.47
N LEU A 255 -2.80 -5.11 12.38
CA LEU A 255 -3.10 -3.77 12.86
C LEU A 255 -2.27 -2.68 12.17
N GLY A 256 -1.29 -3.06 11.35
CA GLY A 256 -0.35 -2.16 10.68
C GLY A 256 -0.39 -2.30 9.16
N ALA A 257 0.38 -3.24 8.62
CA ALA A 257 0.59 -3.41 7.19
C ALA A 257 -0.62 -3.99 6.42
N ASP A 258 -1.55 -4.66 7.10
CA ASP A 258 -2.72 -5.24 6.45
C ASP A 258 -3.61 -4.18 5.75
N SER A 259 -4.15 -4.52 4.58
CA SER A 259 -4.99 -3.59 3.80
C SER A 259 -6.32 -3.25 4.49
N ALA A 260 -6.78 -4.08 5.43
CA ALA A 260 -7.93 -3.83 6.29
C ALA A 260 -7.53 -3.44 7.72
N SER A 261 -6.28 -3.00 7.95
CA SER A 261 -5.73 -2.66 9.28
C SER A 261 -6.63 -1.75 10.10
N SER A 262 -7.28 -0.75 9.48
CA SER A 262 -8.22 0.13 10.18
C SER A 262 -9.44 -0.63 10.74
N ARG A 263 -10.04 -1.52 9.95
CA ARG A 263 -11.16 -2.38 10.39
C ARG A 263 -10.69 -3.35 11.46
N ASN A 264 -9.54 -3.97 11.25
CA ASN A 264 -8.95 -4.94 12.17
C ASN A 264 -8.67 -4.27 13.53
N ALA A 265 -8.07 -3.07 13.54
CA ALA A 265 -7.80 -2.31 14.77
C ALA A 265 -9.09 -1.95 15.52
N ARG A 266 -10.14 -1.48 14.82
CA ARG A 266 -11.44 -1.24 15.47
C ARG A 266 -12.03 -2.52 16.07
N GLY A 267 -12.00 -3.62 15.33
CA GLY A 267 -12.49 -4.92 15.79
C GLY A 267 -11.70 -5.44 17.00
N PHE A 268 -10.37 -5.32 16.96
CA PHE A 268 -9.48 -5.73 18.04
C PHE A 268 -9.76 -4.94 19.33
N VAL A 269 -9.86 -3.61 19.24
CA VAL A 269 -10.13 -2.75 20.40
C VAL A 269 -11.53 -2.99 20.98
N ALA A 270 -12.52 -3.33 20.16
CA ALA A 270 -13.87 -3.67 20.64
C ALA A 270 -13.88 -4.87 21.60
N GLY A 271 -12.92 -5.81 21.45
CA GLY A 271 -12.72 -6.95 22.35
C GLY A 271 -11.84 -6.65 23.58
N ARG A 272 -11.45 -5.39 23.81
CA ARG A 272 -10.54 -4.97 24.89
C ARG A 272 -11.18 -4.03 25.90
N ASP A 273 -12.50 -4.09 26.06
CA ASP A 273 -13.20 -3.31 27.06
C ASP A 273 -12.83 -3.77 28.49
N PRO A 274 -12.13 -2.93 29.29
CA PRO A 274 -11.72 -3.31 30.64
C PRO A 274 -12.90 -3.53 31.59
N GLU A 275 -14.09 -2.99 31.29
CA GLU A 275 -15.29 -3.17 32.12
C GLU A 275 -15.99 -4.51 31.86
N SER A 276 -15.81 -5.09 30.68
CA SER A 276 -16.49 -6.32 30.27
C SER A 276 -15.94 -7.59 30.93
N HIS A 277 -14.76 -7.52 31.57
CA HIS A 277 -13.97 -8.65 32.10
C HIS A 277 -13.63 -9.76 31.09
N HIS A 278 -13.99 -9.61 29.81
CA HIS A 278 -13.70 -10.52 28.72
C HIS A 278 -12.78 -9.83 27.73
N PHE A 279 -11.56 -10.33 27.63
CA PHE A 279 -10.51 -9.68 26.89
C PHE A 279 -10.02 -10.61 25.78
N ASN A 280 -10.00 -10.13 24.54
CA ASN A 280 -9.35 -10.88 23.49
C ASN A 280 -7.84 -10.95 23.75
N ARG A 281 -7.25 -12.12 23.49
CA ARG A 281 -5.83 -12.36 23.66
C ARG A 281 -5.14 -12.34 22.30
N LEU A 282 -4.10 -11.55 22.19
CA LEU A 282 -3.27 -11.44 20.99
C LEU A 282 -1.90 -12.07 21.23
N TYR A 283 -1.64 -13.14 20.48
CA TYR A 283 -0.34 -13.76 20.31
C TYR A 283 0.28 -13.27 19.00
N SER A 284 1.43 -12.61 19.07
CA SER A 284 2.19 -12.18 17.90
C SER A 284 3.50 -12.95 17.84
N ILE A 285 3.72 -13.67 16.74
CA ILE A 285 4.96 -14.38 16.46
C ILE A 285 5.56 -13.78 15.20
N GLU A 286 6.70 -13.12 15.35
CA GLU A 286 7.26 -12.29 14.28
C GLU A 286 8.78 -12.14 14.38
N SER A 287 9.43 -12.01 13.23
CA SER A 287 10.87 -11.72 13.16
C SER A 287 11.16 -10.24 13.43
N GLY A 288 10.45 -9.33 12.76
CA GLY A 288 10.47 -7.89 12.99
C GLY A 288 9.58 -7.46 14.14
N TYR A 289 9.81 -6.26 14.71
CA TYR A 289 8.91 -5.66 15.69
C TYR A 289 7.83 -4.83 14.97
N SER A 290 6.60 -5.35 14.90
CA SER A 290 5.50 -4.74 14.15
C SER A 290 4.55 -3.90 15.01
N THR A 291 3.56 -3.28 14.36
CA THR A 291 2.50 -2.53 15.06
C THR A 291 1.59 -3.50 15.83
N THR A 292 1.24 -4.64 15.24
CA THR A 292 0.51 -5.70 15.94
C THR A 292 1.32 -6.25 17.11
N GLY A 293 2.61 -6.52 16.92
CA GLY A 293 3.49 -7.00 17.99
C GLY A 293 3.59 -6.05 19.18
N ALA A 294 3.54 -4.74 18.95
CA ALA A 294 3.52 -3.73 20.00
C ALA A 294 2.22 -3.74 20.84
N GLN A 295 1.11 -4.21 20.26
CA GLN A 295 -0.19 -4.32 20.94
C GLN A 295 -0.47 -5.73 21.49
N ALA A 296 0.43 -6.69 21.24
CA ALA A 296 0.24 -8.08 21.63
C ALA A 296 0.35 -8.29 23.14
N ASP A 297 -0.48 -9.18 23.67
CA ASP A 297 -0.37 -9.64 25.07
C ASP A 297 0.84 -10.55 25.24
N HIS A 298 1.13 -11.34 24.20
CA HIS A 298 2.28 -12.23 24.14
C HIS A 298 2.98 -12.08 22.79
N ARG A 299 4.21 -11.59 22.82
CA ARG A 299 5.05 -11.45 21.62
C ARG A 299 6.24 -12.40 21.68
N PHE A 300 6.43 -13.18 20.63
CA PHE A 300 7.54 -14.12 20.48
C PHE A 300 8.37 -13.75 19.26
N ALA A 301 9.69 -13.59 19.47
CA ALA A 301 10.62 -13.35 18.37
C ALA A 301 11.05 -14.69 17.77
N VAL A 302 10.67 -14.94 16.52
CA VAL A 302 10.97 -16.18 15.78
C VAL A 302 11.48 -15.80 14.39
N ARG A 303 12.41 -16.59 13.82
CA ARG A 303 12.91 -16.32 12.47
C ARG A 303 11.79 -16.53 11.44
N SER A 304 11.74 -15.71 10.38
CA SER A 304 10.68 -15.81 9.37
C SER A 304 10.71 -17.18 8.68
N SER A 305 11.91 -17.73 8.48
CA SER A 305 12.13 -19.10 7.97
C SER A 305 11.57 -20.22 8.85
N GLU A 306 11.40 -19.98 10.16
CA GLU A 306 10.90 -20.98 11.12
C GLU A 306 9.37 -20.99 11.25
N ILE A 307 8.68 -19.94 10.79
CA ILE A 307 7.23 -19.77 10.96
C ILE A 307 6.43 -20.91 10.35
N HIS A 308 6.82 -21.41 9.17
CA HIS A 308 6.15 -22.56 8.57
C HIS A 308 6.24 -23.81 9.46
N GLY A 309 7.45 -24.15 9.92
CA GLY A 309 7.68 -25.29 10.79
C GLY A 309 6.97 -25.14 12.14
N LEU A 310 6.96 -23.93 12.70
CA LEU A 310 6.23 -23.60 13.93
C LEU A 310 4.73 -23.82 13.77
N LEU A 311 4.13 -23.38 12.64
CA LEU A 311 2.72 -23.61 12.35
C LEU A 311 2.41 -25.11 12.16
N ALA A 312 3.32 -25.86 11.54
CA ALA A 312 3.23 -27.30 11.43
C ALA A 312 3.29 -28.00 12.80
N GLN A 313 4.18 -27.55 13.70
CA GLN A 313 4.22 -28.03 15.09
C GLN A 313 2.93 -27.68 15.84
N LEU A 314 2.38 -26.47 15.65
CA LEU A 314 1.11 -26.06 16.26
C LEU A 314 -0.04 -26.99 15.85
N ALA A 315 -0.09 -27.47 14.60
CA ALA A 315 -1.08 -28.45 14.15
C ALA A 315 -1.01 -29.75 14.96
N SER A 316 0.20 -30.28 15.19
CA SER A 316 0.42 -31.48 16.01
C SER A 316 0.04 -31.25 17.48
N VAL A 317 0.39 -30.08 18.03
CA VAL A 317 0.06 -29.70 19.41
C VAL A 317 -1.46 -29.55 19.57
N LEU A 318 -2.16 -28.94 18.61
CA LEU A 318 -3.61 -28.86 18.60
C LEU A 318 -4.25 -30.26 18.64
N GLN A 319 -3.71 -31.22 17.88
CA GLN A 319 -4.18 -32.61 17.91
C GLN A 319 -3.96 -33.25 19.30
N ALA A 320 -2.78 -33.08 19.88
CA ALA A 320 -2.45 -33.60 21.21
C ALA A 320 -3.33 -33.00 22.33
N GLU A 321 -3.68 -31.72 22.20
CA GLU A 321 -4.56 -30.99 23.14
C GLU A 321 -6.06 -31.26 22.91
N GLY A 322 -6.42 -32.07 21.91
CA GLY A 322 -7.78 -32.59 21.72
C GLY A 322 -8.52 -32.10 20.46
N LEU A 323 -7.82 -31.53 19.47
CA LEU A 323 -8.41 -31.30 18.15
C LEU A 323 -8.72 -32.66 17.49
N SER A 324 -10.00 -33.04 17.52
CA SER A 324 -10.49 -34.25 16.85
C SER A 324 -10.80 -33.95 15.39
N VAL A 325 -10.04 -34.55 14.48
CA VAL A 325 -10.25 -34.45 13.02
C VAL A 325 -10.63 -35.81 12.47
N GLN A 326 -11.58 -35.85 11.55
CA GLN A 326 -12.05 -37.08 10.90
C GLN A 326 -11.97 -36.94 9.37
N GLY A 327 -12.01 -38.06 8.66
CA GLY A 327 -12.01 -38.08 7.20
C GLY A 327 -10.70 -37.59 6.59
N GLU A 328 -10.80 -37.01 5.40
CA GLU A 328 -9.64 -36.62 4.59
C GLU A 328 -8.77 -35.55 5.28
N SER A 329 -9.36 -34.69 6.10
CA SER A 329 -8.62 -33.64 6.83
C SER A 329 -7.64 -34.17 7.87
N ALA A 330 -7.74 -35.45 8.28
CA ALA A 330 -6.74 -36.07 9.16
C ALA A 330 -5.36 -36.14 8.49
N SER A 331 -5.31 -36.26 7.16
CA SER A 331 -4.07 -36.29 6.39
C SER A 331 -3.27 -34.98 6.48
N ILE A 332 -3.95 -33.85 6.75
CA ILE A 332 -3.30 -32.55 6.96
C ILE A 332 -2.46 -32.57 8.23
N LEU A 333 -3.02 -33.10 9.33
CA LEU A 333 -2.31 -33.19 10.61
C LEU A 333 -1.14 -34.18 10.54
N GLU A 334 -1.31 -35.30 9.85
CA GLU A 334 -0.22 -36.26 9.61
C GLU A 334 0.93 -35.63 8.79
N ALA A 335 0.60 -34.90 7.73
CA ALA A 335 1.58 -34.21 6.90
C ALA A 335 2.26 -33.07 7.67
N ALA A 336 1.50 -32.27 8.42
CA ALA A 336 2.05 -31.20 9.27
C ALA A 336 2.98 -31.75 10.36
N SER A 337 2.62 -32.88 10.99
CA SER A 337 3.50 -33.52 11.96
C SER A 337 4.82 -34.00 11.35
N SER A 338 4.83 -34.35 10.06
CA SER A 338 6.05 -34.74 9.36
C SER A 338 6.91 -33.53 8.96
N ALA A 339 6.28 -32.38 8.73
CA ALA A 339 6.93 -31.11 8.40
C ALA A 339 7.34 -30.28 9.64
N ALA A 340 6.95 -30.70 10.84
CA ALA A 340 7.29 -30.02 12.09
C ALA A 340 8.81 -30.12 12.37
N PRO A 341 9.45 -29.03 12.81
CA PRO A 341 10.87 -29.03 13.14
C PRO A 341 11.14 -29.85 14.41
N GLU A 342 12.40 -30.24 14.60
CA GLU A 342 12.85 -30.81 15.88
C GLU A 342 12.87 -29.78 17.02
N THR A 343 12.95 -28.49 16.69
CA THR A 343 12.90 -27.41 17.67
C THR A 343 11.54 -27.38 18.34
N ASP A 344 11.54 -27.50 19.67
CA ASP A 344 10.32 -27.47 20.46
C ASP A 344 10.01 -26.05 20.96
N TYR A 345 8.91 -25.48 20.49
CA TYR A 345 8.43 -24.18 20.94
C TYR A 345 7.51 -24.33 22.18
N GLU A 346 8.09 -24.19 23.38
CA GLU A 346 7.42 -24.43 24.67
C GLU A 346 6.11 -23.64 24.91
N PHE A 347 5.89 -22.54 24.19
CA PHE A 347 4.69 -21.71 24.31
C PHE A 347 3.50 -22.23 23.49
N LEU A 348 3.71 -23.13 22.51
CA LEU A 348 2.64 -23.62 21.64
C LEU A 348 1.51 -24.35 22.37
N PRO A 349 1.75 -25.19 23.41
CA PRO A 349 0.65 -25.81 24.17
C PRO A 349 -0.28 -24.80 24.85
N ALA A 350 0.21 -23.62 25.23
CA ALA A 350 -0.65 -22.57 25.78
C ALA A 350 -1.53 -21.94 24.69
N ILE A 351 -0.94 -21.62 23.53
CA ILE A 351 -1.67 -21.07 22.38
C ILE A 351 -2.71 -22.07 21.88
N ALA A 352 -2.33 -23.34 21.70
CA ALA A 352 -3.22 -24.40 21.24
C ALA A 352 -4.45 -24.57 22.13
N ARG A 353 -4.27 -24.61 23.47
CA ARG A 353 -5.39 -24.68 24.41
C ARG A 353 -6.30 -23.46 24.33
N ASP A 354 -5.75 -22.27 24.11
CA ASP A 354 -6.54 -21.05 23.99
C ASP A 354 -7.35 -21.01 22.69
N LEU A 355 -6.74 -21.41 21.56
CA LEU A 355 -7.44 -21.56 20.28
C LEU A 355 -8.55 -22.62 20.37
N LEU A 356 -8.30 -23.76 21.02
CA LEU A 356 -9.29 -24.82 21.21
C LEU A 356 -10.43 -24.40 22.15
N ALA A 357 -10.15 -23.63 23.20
CA ALA A 357 -11.16 -23.10 24.10
C ALA A 357 -12.08 -22.08 23.39
N ASN A 358 -11.57 -21.43 22.35
CA ASN A 358 -12.26 -20.40 21.59
C ASN A 358 -12.56 -20.82 20.14
N LYS A 359 -12.90 -22.09 19.89
CA LYS A 359 -13.34 -22.56 18.55
C LYS A 359 -14.49 -21.71 18.01
N GLY A 360 -14.38 -21.33 16.73
CA GLY A 360 -15.28 -20.38 16.05
C GLY A 360 -15.19 -18.93 16.53
N HIS A 361 -14.37 -18.66 17.54
CA HIS A 361 -14.07 -17.33 18.08
C HIS A 361 -12.55 -17.12 18.16
N SER A 362 -11.78 -17.81 17.32
CA SER A 362 -10.34 -17.67 17.23
C SER A 362 -9.93 -17.28 15.82
N ILE A 363 -8.70 -16.81 15.64
CA ILE A 363 -8.14 -16.50 14.32
C ILE A 363 -6.67 -16.93 14.30
N ILE A 364 -6.27 -17.56 13.20
CA ILE A 364 -4.87 -17.72 12.83
C ILE A 364 -4.64 -16.89 11.56
N ALA A 365 -3.82 -15.84 11.64
CA ALA A 365 -3.45 -15.02 10.51
C ALA A 365 -1.96 -15.20 10.20
N VAL A 366 -1.64 -15.22 8.91
CA VAL A 366 -0.27 -15.36 8.40
C VAL A 366 0.02 -14.19 7.47
N GLY A 367 1.22 -13.60 7.59
CA GLY A 367 1.63 -12.47 6.79
C GLY A 367 2.06 -12.80 5.37
N PRO A 368 1.98 -11.83 4.45
CA PRO A 368 2.19 -12.05 3.02
C PRO A 368 3.62 -12.48 2.64
N ASN A 369 4.58 -12.30 3.55
CA ASN A 369 5.97 -12.74 3.37
C ASN A 369 6.13 -14.27 3.48
N GLN A 370 5.17 -14.95 4.10
CA GLN A 370 5.20 -16.40 4.26
C GLN A 370 4.79 -17.12 2.99
N SER A 371 5.28 -18.35 2.83
CA SER A 371 5.03 -19.12 1.61
C SER A 371 3.54 -19.47 1.42
N PRO A 372 3.07 -19.71 0.17
CA PRO A 372 1.69 -20.12 -0.09
C PRO A 372 1.23 -21.33 0.71
N ARG A 373 2.11 -22.31 0.95
CA ARG A 373 1.81 -23.49 1.77
C ARG A 373 1.62 -23.17 3.26
N THR A 374 2.31 -22.16 3.79
CA THR A 374 2.09 -21.68 5.18
C THR A 374 0.69 -21.09 5.31
N HIS A 375 0.27 -20.26 4.34
CA HIS A 375 -1.09 -19.74 4.29
C HIS A 375 -2.13 -20.86 4.15
N ALA A 376 -1.89 -21.85 3.27
CA ALA A 376 -2.79 -22.98 3.08
C ALA A 376 -3.01 -23.77 4.38
N LEU A 377 -1.95 -24.04 5.14
CA LEU A 377 -2.04 -24.68 6.45
C LEU A 377 -2.80 -23.81 7.46
N ALA A 378 -2.56 -22.49 7.50
CA ALA A 378 -3.31 -21.61 8.40
C ALA A 378 -4.80 -21.55 8.06
N PHE A 379 -5.16 -21.53 6.77
CA PHE A 379 -6.56 -21.62 6.35
C PHE A 379 -7.19 -22.95 6.74
N ALA A 380 -6.48 -24.07 6.56
CA ALA A 380 -6.95 -25.38 7.01
C ALA A 380 -7.15 -25.44 8.52
N LEU A 381 -6.23 -24.88 9.33
CA LEU A 381 -6.39 -24.85 10.78
C LEU A 381 -7.53 -23.94 11.22
N ASN A 382 -7.76 -22.80 10.55
CA ASN A 382 -8.95 -21.98 10.79
C ASN A 382 -10.24 -22.75 10.50
N ASP A 383 -10.31 -23.50 9.39
CA ASP A 383 -11.46 -24.35 9.07
C ASP A 383 -11.69 -25.42 10.15
N LEU A 384 -10.64 -26.15 10.54
CA LEU A 384 -10.70 -27.19 11.57
C LEU A 384 -11.06 -26.66 12.97
N LEU A 385 -10.74 -25.39 13.25
CA LEU A 385 -11.15 -24.68 14.47
C LEU A 385 -12.57 -24.08 14.38
N GLY A 386 -13.23 -24.19 13.22
CA GLY A 386 -14.57 -23.67 12.98
C GLY A 386 -14.63 -22.15 12.80
N ASN A 387 -13.50 -21.52 12.44
CA ASN A 387 -13.38 -20.07 12.29
C ASN A 387 -13.96 -19.56 10.97
N LEU A 388 -14.03 -20.42 9.93
CA LEU A 388 -14.61 -20.05 8.64
C LEU A 388 -16.10 -19.71 8.76
N GLY A 389 -16.49 -18.56 8.21
CA GLY A 389 -17.84 -18.00 8.31
C GLY A 389 -18.18 -17.37 9.67
N GLN A 390 -17.28 -17.45 10.67
CA GLN A 390 -17.46 -16.85 11.99
C GLN A 390 -16.56 -15.61 12.14
N THR A 391 -15.25 -15.86 12.32
CA THR A 391 -14.20 -14.86 12.51
C THR A 391 -13.35 -14.62 11.26
N LEU A 392 -13.38 -15.58 10.32
CA LEU A 392 -12.73 -15.49 9.02
C LEU A 392 -13.74 -15.77 7.93
N THR A 393 -13.98 -14.81 7.04
CA THR A 393 -14.78 -15.02 5.82
C THR A 393 -13.86 -14.93 4.60
N LEU A 394 -14.14 -15.70 3.56
CA LEU A 394 -13.45 -15.56 2.28
C LEU A 394 -14.37 -14.86 1.28
N THR A 395 -13.87 -13.88 0.56
CA THR A 395 -14.57 -13.23 -0.55
C THR A 395 -13.86 -13.51 -1.86
N GLU A 396 -14.55 -13.34 -2.98
CA GLU A 396 -13.93 -13.45 -4.30
C GLU A 396 -12.73 -12.49 -4.43
N GLU A 397 -11.65 -12.96 -5.06
CA GLU A 397 -10.52 -12.13 -5.46
C GLU A 397 -10.68 -11.72 -6.94
N PRO A 398 -10.59 -10.42 -7.28
CA PRO A 398 -10.62 -9.97 -8.68
C PRO A 398 -9.49 -10.59 -9.52
N ASP A 399 -9.73 -10.74 -10.83
CA ASP A 399 -8.79 -11.38 -11.77
C ASP A 399 -8.32 -12.78 -11.29
N ASN A 400 -9.26 -13.57 -10.74
CA ASN A 400 -9.03 -14.94 -10.25
C ASN A 400 -8.27 -15.78 -11.30
N GLY A 401 -7.21 -16.46 -10.85
CA GLY A 401 -6.37 -17.27 -11.73
C GLY A 401 -5.18 -16.53 -12.33
N ARG A 402 -5.02 -15.22 -12.07
CA ARG A 402 -3.85 -14.46 -12.56
C ARG A 402 -2.52 -15.07 -12.08
N PRO A 403 -1.44 -14.98 -12.87
CA PRO A 403 -0.11 -15.37 -12.42
C PRO A 403 0.37 -14.50 -11.25
N GLY A 404 1.39 -14.97 -10.52
CA GLY A 404 2.05 -14.14 -9.52
C GLY A 404 2.79 -12.96 -10.18
N TYR A 405 2.88 -11.83 -9.50
CA TYR A 405 3.58 -10.63 -9.97
C TYR A 405 5.06 -10.89 -10.21
N ILE A 406 5.72 -11.67 -9.34
CA ILE A 406 7.13 -12.05 -9.52
C ILE A 406 7.31 -12.97 -10.73
N GLU A 407 6.38 -13.90 -10.95
CA GLU A 407 6.38 -14.79 -12.12
C GLU A 407 6.17 -13.99 -13.42
N GLY A 408 5.18 -13.09 -13.44
CA GLY A 408 4.89 -12.22 -14.58
C GLY A 408 6.03 -11.24 -14.88
N LEU A 409 6.63 -10.63 -13.85
CA LEU A 409 7.79 -9.76 -14.01
C LEU A 409 8.99 -10.53 -14.57
N LYS A 410 9.20 -11.76 -14.11
CA LYS A 410 10.25 -12.64 -14.65
C LYS A 410 10.00 -12.93 -16.14
N GLU A 411 8.78 -13.32 -16.50
CA GLU A 411 8.40 -13.58 -17.90
C GLU A 411 8.67 -12.34 -18.78
N LEU A 412 8.21 -11.17 -18.36
CA LEU A 412 8.46 -9.92 -19.08
C LEU A 412 9.96 -9.66 -19.25
N THR A 413 10.74 -9.87 -18.20
CA THR A 413 12.18 -9.60 -18.21
C THR A 413 12.94 -10.56 -19.11
N ASP A 414 12.53 -11.83 -19.14
CA ASP A 414 13.06 -12.83 -20.08
C ASP A 414 12.73 -12.44 -21.53
N GLU A 415 11.51 -11.98 -21.82
CA GLU A 415 11.11 -11.54 -23.16
C GLU A 415 11.87 -10.29 -23.63
N MET A 416 12.06 -9.30 -22.75
CA MET A 416 12.87 -8.12 -23.02
C MET A 416 14.33 -8.52 -23.30
N THR A 417 14.87 -9.43 -22.50
CA THR A 417 16.24 -9.94 -22.64
C THR A 417 16.44 -10.65 -23.98
N ALA A 418 15.43 -11.40 -24.44
CA ALA A 418 15.40 -12.08 -25.73
C ALA A 418 15.14 -11.14 -26.92
N GLY A 419 14.84 -9.86 -26.68
CA GLY A 419 14.54 -8.88 -27.74
C GLY A 419 13.16 -9.08 -28.38
N SER A 420 12.25 -9.78 -27.69
CA SER A 420 10.88 -10.05 -28.18
C SER A 420 9.90 -8.88 -27.90
N VAL A 421 10.31 -7.93 -27.06
CA VAL A 421 9.52 -6.74 -26.71
C VAL A 421 9.95 -5.57 -27.58
N ASP A 422 9.05 -5.10 -28.45
CA ASP A 422 9.26 -3.91 -29.27
C ASP A 422 8.89 -2.63 -28.52
N THR A 423 7.70 -2.63 -27.92
CA THR A 423 7.13 -1.48 -27.22
C THR A 423 6.66 -1.90 -25.83
N LEU A 424 7.11 -1.19 -24.80
CA LEU A 424 6.72 -1.41 -23.40
C LEU A 424 6.06 -0.16 -22.84
N PHE A 425 4.85 -0.30 -22.29
CA PHE A 425 4.24 0.71 -21.43
C PHE A 425 4.48 0.32 -19.98
N VAL A 426 5.09 1.21 -19.20
CA VAL A 426 5.20 1.12 -17.75
C VAL A 426 4.25 2.15 -17.15
N LEU A 427 3.18 1.70 -16.46
CA LEU A 427 2.15 2.59 -15.91
C LEU A 427 2.25 2.61 -14.38
N GLY A 428 2.83 3.68 -13.85
CA GLY A 428 3.24 3.76 -12.45
C GLY A 428 4.46 2.88 -12.15
N GLY A 429 4.72 2.63 -10.86
CA GLY A 429 5.80 1.79 -10.36
C GLY A 429 7.21 2.27 -10.72
N ASN A 430 8.22 1.64 -10.12
CA ASN A 430 9.62 1.94 -10.41
C ASN A 430 10.47 0.64 -10.50
N PRO A 431 10.19 -0.26 -11.47
CA PRO A 431 10.83 -1.57 -11.61
C PRO A 431 12.36 -1.52 -11.76
N VAL A 432 12.96 -0.41 -12.18
CA VAL A 432 14.42 -0.27 -12.16
C VAL A 432 14.97 -0.21 -10.72
N TYR A 433 14.22 0.35 -9.79
CA TYR A 433 14.55 0.47 -8.37
C TYR A 433 14.09 -0.75 -7.55
N ASP A 434 12.83 -1.16 -7.70
CA ASP A 434 12.15 -2.09 -6.79
C ASP A 434 12.06 -3.55 -7.28
N SER A 435 12.53 -3.86 -8.50
CA SER A 435 12.54 -5.26 -8.98
C SER A 435 13.61 -6.11 -8.27
N PRO A 436 13.38 -7.43 -8.11
CA PRO A 436 14.41 -8.33 -7.62
C PRO A 436 15.69 -8.23 -8.44
N SER A 437 16.83 -8.07 -7.75
CA SER A 437 18.13 -7.80 -8.41
C SER A 437 18.59 -8.90 -9.38
N ASP A 438 18.07 -10.12 -9.22
CA ASP A 438 18.33 -11.26 -10.09
C ASP A 438 17.71 -11.12 -11.47
N PHE A 439 16.67 -10.29 -11.61
CA PHE A 439 15.97 -10.11 -12.89
C PHE A 439 16.74 -9.17 -13.82
N LYS A 440 17.64 -8.31 -13.30
CA LYS A 440 18.40 -7.35 -14.11
C LYS A 440 17.50 -6.47 -14.99
N PHE A 441 16.37 -6.01 -14.43
CA PHE A 441 15.34 -5.29 -15.17
C PHE A 441 15.88 -4.09 -15.97
N SER A 442 16.78 -3.29 -15.38
CA SER A 442 17.39 -2.15 -16.08
C SER A 442 18.16 -2.56 -17.34
N GLU A 443 18.84 -3.70 -17.35
CA GLU A 443 19.60 -4.19 -18.50
C GLU A 443 18.66 -4.72 -19.58
N ALA A 444 17.57 -5.37 -19.16
CA ALA A 444 16.53 -5.85 -20.05
C ALA A 444 15.75 -4.69 -20.71
N LEU A 445 15.40 -3.65 -19.94
CA LEU A 445 14.72 -2.45 -20.43
C LEU A 445 15.52 -1.75 -21.54
N ALA A 446 16.85 -1.73 -21.44
CA ALA A 446 17.72 -1.12 -22.45
C ALA A 446 17.68 -1.82 -23.83
N LYS A 447 17.10 -3.03 -23.92
CA LYS A 447 16.90 -3.76 -25.18
C LYS A 447 15.54 -3.47 -25.84
N VAL A 448 14.61 -2.86 -25.12
CA VAL A 448 13.30 -2.49 -25.65
C VAL A 448 13.44 -1.29 -26.58
N LYS A 449 12.84 -1.34 -27.77
CA LYS A 449 13.01 -0.27 -28.77
C LYS A 449 12.27 1.00 -28.40
N THR A 450 11.11 0.88 -27.75
CA THR A 450 10.32 2.03 -27.28
C THR A 450 9.71 1.72 -25.92
N SER A 451 10.23 2.32 -24.87
CA SER A 451 9.64 2.28 -23.54
C SER A 451 8.95 3.61 -23.22
N ILE A 452 7.71 3.55 -22.75
CA ILE A 452 6.91 4.69 -22.30
C ILE A 452 6.59 4.50 -20.82
N HIS A 453 7.06 5.40 -19.96
CA HIS A 453 6.81 5.37 -18.52
C HIS A 453 5.91 6.53 -18.10
N LEU A 454 4.81 6.20 -17.44
CA LEU A 454 3.86 7.15 -16.85
C LEU A 454 4.07 7.20 -15.34
N SER A 455 4.78 8.21 -14.84
CA SER A 455 5.09 8.37 -13.41
C SER A 455 4.87 9.81 -12.94
N GLN A 456 4.63 9.96 -11.64
CA GLN A 456 4.49 11.28 -11.01
C GLN A 456 5.86 11.98 -10.88
N PHE A 457 6.94 11.20 -10.80
CA PHE A 457 8.31 11.66 -10.63
C PHE A 457 9.19 11.17 -11.77
N ALA A 458 10.28 11.89 -12.04
CA ALA A 458 11.32 11.42 -12.96
C ALA A 458 12.29 10.48 -12.23
N ASP A 459 11.81 9.27 -11.96
CA ASP A 459 12.49 8.22 -11.19
C ASP A 459 13.50 7.39 -12.02
N GLU A 460 14.10 6.38 -11.42
CA GLU A 460 15.09 5.51 -12.06
C GLU A 460 14.56 4.82 -13.33
N THR A 461 13.28 4.44 -13.35
CA THR A 461 12.63 3.86 -14.54
C THR A 461 12.39 4.91 -15.62
N SER A 462 12.00 6.12 -15.21
CA SER A 462 11.80 7.28 -16.10
C SER A 462 13.11 7.63 -16.83
N LEU A 463 14.22 7.66 -16.09
CA LEU A 463 15.56 7.97 -16.61
C LEU A 463 16.10 6.93 -17.60
N LYS A 464 15.57 5.70 -17.58
CA LYS A 464 15.93 4.61 -18.50
C LYS A 464 14.92 4.40 -19.62
N SER A 465 13.80 5.11 -19.60
CA SER A 465 12.75 4.98 -20.59
C SER A 465 12.97 5.87 -21.81
N THR A 466 12.48 5.45 -22.98
CA THR A 466 12.51 6.28 -24.19
C THR A 466 11.63 7.52 -24.02
N TRP A 467 10.45 7.33 -23.42
CA TRP A 467 9.50 8.37 -23.10
C TRP A 467 9.17 8.34 -21.61
N HIS A 468 9.22 9.50 -20.97
CA HIS A 468 8.65 9.74 -19.65
C HIS A 468 7.51 10.74 -19.80
N ILE A 469 6.35 10.42 -19.25
CA ILE A 469 5.15 11.26 -19.33
C ILE A 469 4.60 11.54 -17.93
N PRO A 470 4.26 12.81 -17.61
CA PRO A 470 3.73 13.16 -16.30
C PRO A 470 2.42 12.45 -16.00
N ARG A 471 2.42 11.65 -14.94
CA ARG A 471 1.19 11.11 -14.34
C ARG A 471 0.55 12.18 -13.47
N ALA A 472 -0.73 12.43 -13.69
CA ALA A 472 -1.50 13.27 -12.80
C ALA A 472 -1.79 12.54 -11.47
N HIS A 473 -1.80 13.30 -10.38
CA HIS A 473 -2.09 12.79 -9.03
C HIS A 473 -3.56 12.35 -8.94
N TYR A 474 -3.91 11.46 -8.02
CA TYR A 474 -5.30 10.96 -7.93
C TYR A 474 -6.31 12.08 -7.64
N LEU A 475 -5.91 13.13 -6.91
CA LEU A 475 -6.73 14.34 -6.68
C LEU A 475 -6.88 15.26 -7.90
N GLU A 476 -6.22 14.95 -9.01
CA GLU A 476 -6.28 15.69 -10.28
C GLU A 476 -7.02 14.93 -11.38
N THR A 477 -7.39 13.66 -11.14
CA THR A 477 -7.95 12.77 -12.15
C THR A 477 -9.28 12.15 -11.73
N TRP A 478 -10.09 11.81 -12.72
CA TRP A 478 -11.25 10.95 -12.52
C TRP A 478 -10.81 9.49 -12.54
N SER A 479 -11.22 8.71 -11.55
CA SER A 479 -10.97 7.28 -11.46
C SER A 479 -12.11 6.56 -10.73
N ASP A 480 -11.97 5.25 -10.61
CA ASP A 480 -12.80 4.39 -9.76
C ASP A 480 -11.93 3.26 -9.18
N GLY A 481 -12.41 2.61 -8.13
CA GLY A 481 -11.69 1.54 -7.47
C GLY A 481 -12.63 0.58 -6.77
N ARG A 482 -12.07 -0.46 -6.14
CA ARG A 482 -12.77 -1.30 -5.19
C ARG A 482 -12.04 -1.32 -3.86
N LEU A 483 -12.80 -1.11 -2.79
CA LEU A 483 -12.32 -1.23 -1.42
C LEU A 483 -11.91 -2.69 -1.13
N TYR A 484 -11.32 -2.94 0.04
CA TYR A 484 -10.83 -4.28 0.40
C TYR A 484 -11.93 -5.36 0.39
N ASP A 485 -13.17 -5.01 0.75
CA ASP A 485 -14.34 -5.88 0.70
C ASP A 485 -15.00 -5.99 -0.70
N GLY A 486 -14.51 -5.22 -1.67
CA GLY A 486 -15.04 -5.17 -3.03
C GLY A 486 -15.96 -3.99 -3.33
N THR A 487 -16.39 -3.21 -2.34
CA THR A 487 -17.30 -2.06 -2.56
C THR A 487 -16.69 -1.08 -3.56
N ILE A 488 -17.45 -0.67 -4.59
CA ILE A 488 -16.97 0.26 -5.61
C ILE A 488 -16.87 1.67 -5.04
N SER A 489 -15.74 2.33 -5.24
CA SER A 489 -15.44 3.70 -4.81
C SER A 489 -15.25 4.64 -6.00
N ALA A 490 -15.61 5.92 -5.80
CA ALA A 490 -15.40 6.99 -6.77
C ALA A 490 -14.05 7.67 -6.54
N GLY A 491 -13.29 7.92 -7.61
CA GLY A 491 -12.14 8.83 -7.59
C GLY A 491 -12.52 10.16 -8.23
N GLN A 492 -12.78 11.16 -7.39
CA GLN A 492 -13.09 12.52 -7.84
C GLN A 492 -11.83 13.40 -7.83
N PRO A 493 -11.57 14.14 -8.91
CA PRO A 493 -10.58 15.20 -8.88
C PRO A 493 -11.14 16.38 -8.08
N LEU A 494 -10.29 16.98 -7.26
CA LEU A 494 -10.62 18.20 -6.50
C LEU A 494 -10.02 19.45 -7.13
N ILE A 495 -8.99 19.28 -7.95
CA ILE A 495 -8.28 20.35 -8.64
C ILE A 495 -7.97 19.91 -10.07
N ALA A 496 -7.87 20.86 -11.00
CA ALA A 496 -7.36 20.56 -12.33
C ALA A 496 -5.88 20.15 -12.26
N PRO A 497 -5.39 19.28 -13.17
CA PRO A 497 -3.99 18.90 -13.21
C PRO A 497 -3.06 20.12 -13.21
N LEU A 498 -2.15 20.20 -12.24
CA LEU A 498 -1.25 21.35 -12.08
C LEU A 498 -0.24 21.46 -13.25
N TYR A 499 0.15 20.31 -13.81
CA TYR A 499 1.17 20.20 -14.85
C TYR A 499 0.68 19.50 -16.13
N ASP A 500 -0.63 19.55 -16.40
CA ASP A 500 -1.24 18.88 -17.57
C ASP A 500 -0.94 17.36 -17.67
N GLY A 501 -0.63 16.72 -16.54
CA GLY A 501 -0.49 15.28 -16.45
C GLY A 501 -1.78 14.55 -16.87
N LYS A 502 -1.64 13.27 -17.20
CA LYS A 502 -2.76 12.41 -17.60
C LYS A 502 -2.86 11.20 -16.66
N SER A 503 -4.05 10.63 -16.55
CA SER A 503 -4.24 9.37 -15.83
C SER A 503 -3.82 8.16 -16.68
N ASP A 504 -3.63 7.02 -16.03
CA ASP A 504 -3.46 5.73 -16.71
C ASP A 504 -4.71 5.38 -17.54
N LEU A 505 -5.92 5.69 -17.03
CA LEU A 505 -7.18 5.50 -17.77
C LEU A 505 -7.21 6.29 -19.08
N GLU A 506 -6.80 7.55 -19.08
CA GLU A 506 -6.77 8.40 -20.28
C GLU A 506 -5.77 7.87 -21.31
N LEU A 507 -4.59 7.44 -20.85
CA LEU A 507 -3.57 6.85 -21.73
C LEU A 507 -4.01 5.50 -22.31
N LEU A 508 -4.61 4.62 -21.50
CA LEU A 508 -5.14 3.34 -21.95
C LEU A 508 -6.30 3.54 -22.94
N ALA A 509 -7.17 4.50 -22.67
CA ALA A 509 -8.27 4.83 -23.57
C ALA A 509 -7.75 5.33 -24.92
N PHE A 510 -6.69 6.16 -24.94
CA PHE A 510 -6.04 6.60 -26.17
C PHE A 510 -5.65 5.43 -27.08
N LEU A 511 -5.15 4.33 -26.53
CA LEU A 511 -4.77 3.14 -27.31
C LEU A 511 -5.97 2.42 -27.94
N VAL A 512 -7.15 2.54 -27.34
CA VAL A 512 -8.39 1.95 -27.84
C VAL A 512 -9.06 2.86 -28.87
N ILE A 513 -9.22 4.14 -28.54
CA ILE A 513 -10.06 5.09 -29.30
C ILE A 513 -9.27 5.99 -30.24
N GLY A 514 -7.98 6.23 -29.99
CA GLY A 514 -7.10 7.07 -30.81
C GLY A 514 -7.09 8.56 -30.45
N GLU A 515 -7.74 8.95 -29.36
CA GLU A 515 -7.73 10.30 -28.79
C GLU A 515 -7.77 10.20 -27.26
N PHE A 516 -7.41 11.27 -26.54
CA PHE A 516 -7.51 11.30 -25.08
C PHE A 516 -8.92 11.74 -24.68
N PRO A 517 -9.81 10.82 -24.26
CA PRO A 517 -11.14 11.22 -23.82
C PRO A 517 -11.05 11.82 -22.41
N SER A 518 -12.10 12.54 -21.99
CA SER A 518 -12.19 12.97 -20.61
C SER A 518 -12.23 11.78 -19.65
N GLY A 519 -11.40 11.76 -18.60
CA GLY A 519 -11.49 10.77 -17.53
C GLY A 519 -12.89 10.62 -16.95
N TYR A 520 -13.65 11.72 -16.83
CA TYR A 520 -15.05 11.70 -16.39
C TYR A 520 -15.92 10.80 -17.27
N ALA A 521 -15.76 10.90 -18.60
CA ALA A 521 -16.52 10.11 -19.55
C ALA A 521 -16.13 8.62 -19.48
N ILE A 522 -14.86 8.30 -19.24
CA ILE A 522 -14.39 6.92 -19.04
C ILE A 522 -15.11 6.29 -17.85
N VAL A 523 -15.09 6.97 -16.69
CA VAL A 523 -15.67 6.44 -15.45
C VAL A 523 -17.20 6.36 -15.55
N GLN A 524 -17.86 7.40 -16.09
CA GLN A 524 -19.30 7.37 -16.33
C GLN A 524 -19.72 6.19 -17.21
N ARG A 525 -18.94 5.88 -18.26
CA ARG A 525 -19.23 4.74 -19.12
C ARG A 525 -19.18 3.43 -18.33
N THR A 526 -18.32 3.32 -17.31
CA THR A 526 -18.18 2.11 -16.48
C THR A 526 -19.31 2.01 -15.49
N PHE A 527 -19.62 3.13 -14.85
CA PHE A 527 -20.70 3.23 -13.89
C PHE A 527 -22.07 2.86 -14.48
N ARG A 528 -22.27 3.05 -15.80
CA ARG A 528 -23.49 2.59 -16.49
C ARG A 528 -23.74 1.09 -16.37
N ASP A 529 -22.70 0.28 -16.21
CA ASP A 529 -22.84 -1.17 -16.05
C ASP A 529 -23.25 -1.56 -14.61
N TYR A 530 -23.12 -0.64 -13.65
CA TYR A 530 -23.41 -0.84 -12.23
C TYR A 530 -24.63 -0.06 -11.73
N SER A 531 -25.19 0.84 -12.54
CA SER A 531 -26.35 1.64 -12.19
C SER A 531 -27.62 1.16 -12.87
N SER A 532 -28.74 1.23 -12.16
CA SER A 532 -30.07 1.00 -12.69
C SER A 532 -30.97 2.21 -12.38
N GLY A 533 -32.00 2.44 -13.19
CA GLY A 533 -32.90 3.59 -13.00
C GLY A 533 -32.37 4.90 -13.59
N ASP A 534 -32.63 6.02 -12.92
CA ASP A 534 -32.22 7.34 -13.39
C ASP A 534 -30.72 7.56 -13.19
N PHE A 535 -29.99 7.58 -14.31
CA PHE A 535 -28.53 7.65 -14.30
C PHE A 535 -27.99 8.91 -13.61
N GLU A 536 -28.61 10.07 -13.84
CA GLU A 536 -28.11 11.33 -13.28
C GLU A 536 -28.24 11.39 -11.76
N THR A 537 -29.36 10.89 -11.21
CA THR A 537 -29.55 10.78 -9.76
C THR A 537 -28.56 9.77 -9.17
N ALA A 538 -28.47 8.56 -9.73
CA ALA A 538 -27.57 7.51 -9.24
C ALA A 538 -26.10 7.94 -9.31
N TRP A 539 -25.70 8.63 -10.39
CA TRP A 539 -24.34 9.14 -10.54
C TRP A 539 -24.03 10.23 -9.52
N ARG A 540 -24.95 11.16 -9.25
CA ARG A 540 -24.77 12.19 -8.22
C ARG A 540 -24.66 11.59 -6.83
N GLU A 541 -25.50 10.61 -6.50
CA GLU A 541 -25.43 9.91 -5.21
C GLU A 541 -24.12 9.13 -5.05
N PHE A 542 -23.65 8.46 -6.10
CA PHE A 542 -22.35 7.79 -6.10
C PHE A 542 -21.20 8.75 -5.84
N LEU A 543 -21.21 9.93 -6.46
CA LEU A 543 -20.19 10.96 -6.24
C LEU A 543 -20.32 11.61 -4.86
N ASP A 544 -21.52 11.85 -4.36
CA ASP A 544 -21.74 12.46 -3.05
C ASP A 544 -21.28 11.53 -1.92
N ASN A 545 -21.67 10.25 -1.99
CA ASN A 545 -21.26 9.23 -1.02
C ASN A 545 -19.80 8.80 -1.22
N GLY A 546 -19.26 8.92 -2.44
CA GLY A 546 -17.95 8.39 -2.83
C GLY A 546 -17.89 6.87 -3.00
N MET A 547 -19.03 6.19 -2.90
CA MET A 547 -19.13 4.73 -3.00
C MET A 547 -20.50 4.29 -3.48
N LEU A 548 -20.54 3.09 -4.05
CA LEU A 548 -21.75 2.47 -4.54
C LEU A 548 -22.17 1.35 -3.58
N ALA A 549 -23.28 1.56 -2.88
CA ALA A 549 -23.84 0.57 -1.97
C ALA A 549 -24.12 -0.77 -2.66
N ASP A 550 -24.13 -1.86 -1.88
CA ASP A 550 -24.47 -3.22 -2.34
C ASP A 550 -23.57 -3.77 -3.46
N THR A 551 -22.31 -3.32 -3.53
CA THR A 551 -21.31 -3.79 -4.52
C THR A 551 -20.12 -4.54 -3.91
N ALA A 552 -20.12 -4.73 -2.59
CA ALA A 552 -19.16 -5.59 -1.89
C ALA A 552 -19.22 -7.02 -2.45
N TYR A 553 -18.08 -7.72 -2.45
CA TYR A 553 -18.04 -9.11 -2.88
C TYR A 553 -18.80 -9.98 -1.87
N PRO A 554 -19.64 -10.92 -2.35
CA PRO A 554 -20.32 -11.85 -1.45
C PRO A 554 -19.30 -12.77 -0.78
N ALA A 555 -19.67 -13.29 0.39
CA ALA A 555 -18.93 -14.38 1.02
C ALA A 555 -18.96 -15.60 0.09
N ALA A 556 -17.80 -16.19 -0.16
CA ALA A 556 -17.65 -17.40 -0.94
C ALA A 556 -18.03 -18.62 -0.10
N GLU A 557 -18.82 -19.52 -0.67
CA GLU A 557 -18.97 -20.87 -0.14
C GLU A 557 -17.76 -21.69 -0.58
N VAL A 558 -16.91 -22.06 0.39
CA VAL A 558 -15.67 -22.79 0.13
C VAL A 558 -15.70 -24.16 0.79
N ALA A 559 -15.00 -25.11 0.17
CA ALA A 559 -14.73 -26.41 0.75
C ALA A 559 -13.22 -26.63 0.80
N LEU A 560 -12.71 -27.09 1.94
CA LEU A 560 -11.31 -27.37 2.13
C LEU A 560 -10.86 -28.54 1.23
N ASP A 561 -9.86 -28.31 0.40
CA ASP A 561 -9.15 -29.34 -0.36
C ASP A 561 -8.04 -29.93 0.53
N ALA A 562 -8.45 -30.85 1.41
CA ALA A 562 -7.55 -31.45 2.39
C ALA A 562 -6.36 -32.19 1.74
N ALA A 563 -6.58 -32.81 0.58
CA ALA A 563 -5.54 -33.53 -0.15
C ALA A 563 -4.48 -32.56 -0.69
N SER A 564 -4.90 -31.46 -1.34
CA SER A 564 -4.01 -30.43 -1.87
C SER A 564 -3.19 -29.76 -0.76
N VAL A 565 -3.82 -29.45 0.38
CA VAL A 565 -3.10 -28.93 1.56
C VAL A 565 -2.07 -29.95 2.06
N ALA A 566 -2.45 -31.20 2.28
CA ALA A 566 -1.54 -32.23 2.78
C ALA A 566 -0.37 -32.48 1.81
N ASP A 567 -0.63 -32.51 0.50
CA ASP A 567 0.40 -32.65 -0.53
C ASP A 567 1.39 -31.49 -0.52
N SER A 568 0.92 -30.25 -0.33
CA SER A 568 1.78 -29.06 -0.27
C SER A 568 2.79 -29.07 0.89
N LEU A 569 2.55 -29.89 1.92
CA LEU A 569 3.37 -30.00 3.13
C LEU A 569 4.41 -31.13 3.06
N ARG A 570 4.21 -32.17 2.23
CA ARG A 570 5.03 -33.40 2.22
C ARG A 570 6.49 -33.18 1.83
N ASP A 571 6.76 -32.17 1.02
CA ASP A 571 8.11 -31.83 0.53
C ASP A 571 8.62 -30.51 1.13
N PHE A 572 8.18 -30.16 2.35
CA PHE A 572 8.72 -28.99 3.04
C PHE A 572 9.92 -29.38 3.90
N GLU A 573 11.09 -28.90 3.50
CA GLU A 573 12.27 -28.88 4.37
C GLU A 573 12.43 -27.45 4.91
N VAL A 574 12.48 -27.32 6.25
CA VAL A 574 12.89 -26.06 6.87
C VAL A 574 14.32 -25.78 6.39
N PRO A 575 14.61 -24.61 5.78
CA PRO A 575 15.96 -24.31 5.36
C PRO A 575 16.91 -24.34 6.57
N GLU A 576 17.81 -25.33 6.61
CA GLU A 576 18.85 -25.39 7.63
C GLU A 576 19.90 -24.30 7.36
N SER A 577 19.70 -23.12 7.95
CA SER A 577 20.70 -22.06 7.94
C SER A 577 21.04 -21.64 9.37
N GLN A 578 22.31 -21.79 9.72
CA GLN A 578 22.92 -21.21 10.93
C GLN A 578 23.37 -19.75 10.69
N GLY A 579 23.08 -19.19 9.52
CA GLY A 579 23.48 -17.84 9.12
C GLY A 579 22.51 -16.75 9.61
N ILE A 580 22.90 -15.50 9.34
CA ILE A 580 22.01 -14.34 9.54
C ILE A 580 20.91 -14.39 8.47
N GLU A 581 19.66 -14.23 8.91
CA GLU A 581 18.51 -14.13 8.03
C GLU A 581 18.19 -12.67 7.69
N LEU A 582 17.92 -12.40 6.41
CA LEU A 582 17.43 -11.11 5.93
C LEU A 582 15.93 -11.24 5.64
N ALA A 583 15.10 -10.65 6.49
CA ALA A 583 13.66 -10.55 6.29
C ALA A 583 13.32 -9.17 5.71
N PHE A 584 12.76 -9.15 4.50
CA PHE A 584 12.31 -7.91 3.85
C PHE A 584 10.91 -7.55 4.33
N ALA A 585 10.69 -6.27 4.61
CA ALA A 585 9.38 -5.73 5.00
C ALA A 585 9.19 -4.33 4.42
N PRO A 586 7.95 -3.94 4.09
CA PRO A 586 7.66 -2.56 3.69
C PRO A 586 7.97 -1.60 4.82
N HIS A 587 8.54 -0.45 4.49
CA HIS A 587 8.81 0.56 5.51
C HIS A 587 7.50 1.24 5.94
N PRO A 588 7.26 1.42 7.24
CA PRO A 588 6.01 2.01 7.71
C PRO A 588 5.77 3.43 7.19
N SER A 589 6.80 4.23 6.92
CA SER A 589 6.61 5.61 6.43
C SER A 589 6.59 5.73 4.90
N VAL A 590 7.34 4.88 4.18
CA VAL A 590 7.56 5.05 2.73
C VAL A 590 7.06 3.89 1.88
N TYR A 591 6.46 2.88 2.50
CA TYR A 591 5.93 1.68 1.86
C TYR A 591 7.02 0.92 1.09
N ASP A 592 6.98 0.97 -0.23
CA ASP A 592 7.94 0.38 -1.16
C ASP A 592 8.93 1.40 -1.77
N GLY A 593 8.93 2.63 -1.27
CA GLY A 593 9.75 3.74 -1.77
C GLY A 593 8.97 4.74 -2.64
N ARG A 594 7.73 4.44 -3.05
CA ARG A 594 6.92 5.39 -3.86
C ARG A 594 6.58 6.70 -3.14
N PHE A 595 6.66 6.71 -1.80
CA PHE A 595 6.47 7.90 -0.96
C PHE A 595 7.80 8.46 -0.41
N ALA A 596 8.95 8.09 -0.99
CA ALA A 596 10.25 8.50 -0.47
C ALA A 596 10.52 10.02 -0.57
N ASN A 597 9.84 10.73 -1.48
CA ASN A 597 9.96 12.19 -1.63
C ASN A 597 8.97 12.98 -0.75
N ASN A 598 8.21 12.29 0.12
CA ASN A 598 7.23 12.91 0.99
C ASN A 598 7.90 13.47 2.26
N GLY A 599 8.06 14.79 2.34
CA GLY A 599 8.89 15.51 3.32
C GLY A 599 8.18 16.19 4.47
#